data_AF-A0A660ZKV7-F1
#
_entry.id   AF-A0A660ZKV7-F1
#
_cell.length_a   1.000
_cell.length_b   1.000
_cell.length_c   1.000
_cell.angle_alpha   90.00
_cell.angle_beta   90.00
_cell.angle_gamma   90.00
#
_symmetry.space_group_name_H-M   'P 1'
#
loop_
_entity.id
_entity.type
_entity.pdbx_description
1 polymer ?
#
loop_
_entity_poly.entity_id
_entity_poly.type
_entity_poly.pdbx_seq_one_letter_code
_entity_poly.pdbx_strand_id
1 'polypeptide(L)'
;DFASSIKNKRVFRQLADLRDSCEMPILILEGGSLSKVRGVKKKGLLGALALITVYYRIPVIFTADRSETAQFLAILARRESMELGEVMSVFNKKKARTKEEKLLRVVESLPDVGPKRARELLRKFGSLRNLFNASYEELLSVPGFGEGRALKLLKFFREETEEI
;
A
#
# COMPACT_ATOMS: atom_id res chain seq x y z
N ASP A 1 -10.24 -17.39 -26.74
CA ASP A 1 -9.97 -16.08 -27.35
C ASP A 1 -8.53 -15.59 -27.10
N PHE A 2 -8.08 -15.46 -25.85
CA PHE A 2 -6.73 -14.94 -25.53
C PHE A 2 -5.57 -15.68 -26.22
N ALA A 3 -5.55 -17.02 -26.19
CA ALA A 3 -4.52 -17.80 -26.88
C ALA A 3 -4.49 -17.55 -28.40
N SER A 4 -5.67 -17.51 -29.03
CA SER A 4 -5.79 -17.20 -30.46
C SER A 4 -5.40 -15.76 -30.78
N SER A 5 -5.69 -14.80 -29.90
CA SER A 5 -5.35 -13.40 -30.09
C SER A 5 -3.86 -13.09 -29.92
N ILE A 6 -3.12 -13.92 -29.16
CA ILE A 6 -1.65 -13.89 -29.14
C ILE A 6 -1.10 -14.33 -30.50
N LYS A 7 -1.61 -15.42 -31.07
CA LYS A 7 -1.11 -15.97 -32.35
C LYS A 7 -1.20 -14.96 -33.49
N ASN A 8 -2.33 -14.27 -33.61
CA ASN A 8 -2.55 -13.27 -34.66
C ASN A 8 -2.16 -11.85 -34.22
N LYS A 9 -1.48 -11.71 -33.08
CA LYS A 9 -1.03 -10.43 -32.49
C LYS A 9 -2.15 -9.41 -32.23
N ARG A 10 -3.43 -9.79 -32.29
CA ARG A 10 -4.56 -8.89 -32.07
C ARG A 10 -4.54 -8.30 -30.66
N VAL A 11 -4.22 -9.11 -29.64
CA VAL A 11 -4.22 -8.66 -28.24
C VAL A 11 -3.24 -7.51 -28.01
N PHE A 12 -2.08 -7.53 -28.65
CA PHE A 12 -1.07 -6.48 -28.44
C PHE A 12 -1.50 -5.13 -29.03
N ARG A 13 -2.23 -5.14 -30.16
CA ARG A 13 -2.84 -3.92 -30.70
C ARG A 13 -3.91 -3.38 -29.75
N GLN A 14 -4.82 -4.25 -29.30
CA GLN A 14 -5.87 -3.87 -28.35
C GLN A 14 -5.31 -3.29 -27.05
N LEU A 15 -4.19 -3.82 -26.55
CA LEU A 15 -3.54 -3.31 -25.33
C LEU A 15 -2.83 -1.97 -25.54
N ALA A 16 -2.26 -1.73 -26.73
CA ALA A 16 -1.70 -0.42 -27.07
C ALA A 16 -2.82 0.63 -27.13
N ASP A 17 -3.91 0.34 -27.85
CA ASP A 17 -5.07 1.22 -27.96
C ASP A 17 -5.69 1.50 -26.58
N LEU A 18 -5.79 0.47 -25.73
CA LEU A 18 -6.36 0.60 -24.39
C LEU A 18 -5.51 1.50 -23.50
N ARG A 19 -4.18 1.40 -23.57
CA ARG A 19 -3.27 2.26 -22.79
C ARG A 19 -3.36 3.72 -23.23
N ASP A 20 -3.56 3.96 -24.51
CA ASP A 20 -3.61 5.33 -25.04
C ASP A 20 -4.98 5.99 -24.81
N SER A 21 -6.02 5.21 -24.50
CA SER A 21 -7.41 5.67 -24.29
C SER A 21 -7.94 5.56 -22.86
N CYS A 22 -7.21 4.89 -21.96
CA CYS A 22 -7.62 4.64 -20.58
C CYS A 22 -6.44 4.84 -19.63
N GLU A 23 -6.65 5.58 -18.54
CA GLU A 23 -5.61 5.88 -17.54
C GLU A 23 -5.20 4.65 -16.72
N MET A 24 -6.18 3.81 -16.35
CA MET A 24 -5.97 2.62 -15.52
C MET A 24 -6.52 1.35 -16.18
N PRO A 25 -5.90 0.88 -17.28
CA PRO A 25 -6.36 -0.29 -18.00
C PRO A 25 -6.13 -1.57 -17.19
N ILE A 26 -7.08 -2.51 -17.21
CA ILE A 26 -6.93 -3.85 -16.64
C ILE A 26 -7.29 -4.93 -17.66
N LEU A 27 -6.63 -6.08 -17.60
CA LEU A 27 -6.95 -7.25 -18.41
C LEU A 27 -7.52 -8.36 -17.52
N ILE A 28 -8.76 -8.78 -17.78
CA ILE A 28 -9.38 -9.91 -17.09
C ILE A 28 -9.33 -11.14 -18.01
N LEU A 29 -8.77 -12.24 -17.51
CA LEU A 29 -8.69 -13.53 -18.18
C LEU A 29 -9.65 -14.52 -17.51
N GLU A 30 -10.81 -14.71 -18.14
CA GLU A 30 -11.85 -15.64 -17.71
C GLU A 30 -11.58 -17.07 -18.21
N GLY A 31 -11.84 -18.07 -17.36
CA GLY A 31 -11.72 -19.50 -17.69
C GLY A 31 -10.69 -20.26 -16.85
N GLY A 32 -10.19 -19.64 -15.78
CA GLY A 32 -9.30 -20.28 -14.81
C GLY A 32 -7.90 -20.56 -15.33
N SER A 33 -7.44 -21.82 -15.24
CA SER A 33 -6.02 -22.15 -15.38
C SER A 33 -5.50 -22.13 -16.82
N LEU A 34 -4.41 -21.40 -17.04
CA LEU A 34 -3.64 -21.35 -18.29
C LEU A 34 -3.18 -22.73 -18.79
N SER A 35 -3.09 -23.73 -17.92
CA SER A 35 -2.71 -25.10 -18.28
C SER A 35 -3.76 -25.80 -19.17
N LYS A 36 -5.02 -25.35 -19.11
CA LYS A 36 -6.12 -25.91 -19.92
C LYS A 36 -6.22 -25.30 -21.31
N VAL A 37 -5.42 -24.27 -21.61
CA VAL A 37 -5.47 -23.52 -22.86
C VAL A 37 -4.82 -24.33 -23.99
N ARG A 38 -5.60 -24.69 -25.00
CA ARG A 38 -5.12 -25.42 -26.18
C ARG A 38 -4.61 -24.47 -27.28
N GLY A 39 -3.73 -25.00 -28.13
CA GLY A 39 -3.26 -24.32 -29.33
C GLY A 39 -2.07 -23.39 -29.14
N VAL A 40 -1.72 -22.98 -27.92
CA VAL A 40 -0.51 -22.19 -27.64
C VAL A 40 0.33 -22.93 -26.60
N LYS A 41 1.64 -23.06 -26.86
CA LYS A 41 2.57 -23.65 -25.88
C LYS A 41 2.60 -22.80 -24.62
N LYS A 42 2.70 -23.42 -23.44
CA LYS A 42 2.79 -22.74 -22.13
C LYS A 42 3.83 -21.60 -22.12
N LYS A 43 5.00 -21.81 -22.72
CA LYS A 43 6.05 -20.78 -22.85
C LYS A 43 5.56 -19.51 -23.59
N GLY A 44 4.76 -19.68 -24.64
CA GLY A 44 4.19 -18.55 -25.39
C GLY A 44 3.15 -17.77 -24.58
N LEU A 45 2.31 -18.46 -23.81
CA LEU A 45 1.36 -17.82 -22.90
C LEU A 45 2.08 -17.03 -21.80
N LEU A 46 3.09 -17.65 -21.17
CA LEU A 46 3.90 -16.98 -20.14
C LEU A 46 4.67 -15.78 -20.69
N GLY A 47 5.22 -15.89 -21.90
CA GLY A 47 5.89 -14.77 -22.56
C GLY A 47 4.93 -13.61 -22.85
N ALA A 48 3.71 -13.90 -23.31
CA ALA A 48 2.69 -12.88 -23.51
C ALA A 48 2.30 -12.20 -22.20
N LEU A 49 2.06 -12.97 -21.13
CA LEU A 49 1.74 -12.41 -19.81
C LEU A 49 2.87 -11.54 -19.26
N ALA A 50 4.13 -11.99 -19.38
CA ALA A 50 5.28 -11.18 -18.98
C ALA A 50 5.32 -9.85 -19.75
N LEU A 51 5.06 -9.88 -21.05
CA LEU A 51 5.01 -8.67 -21.87
C LEU A 51 3.91 -7.71 -21.39
N ILE A 52 2.69 -8.24 -21.17
CA ILE A 52 1.52 -7.45 -20.75
C ILE A 52 1.75 -6.83 -19.37
N THR A 53 2.19 -7.62 -18.39
CA THR A 53 2.34 -7.17 -17.01
C THR A 53 3.54 -6.25 -16.82
N VAL A 54 4.69 -6.56 -17.45
CA VAL A 54 5.94 -5.82 -17.18
C VAL A 54 6.13 -4.64 -18.11
N TYR A 55 5.90 -4.83 -19.41
CA TYR A 55 6.20 -3.81 -20.42
C TYR A 55 5.00 -2.92 -20.72
N TYR A 56 3.82 -3.52 -20.93
CA TYR A 56 2.59 -2.72 -21.08
C TYR A 56 2.09 -2.17 -19.73
N ARG A 57 2.57 -2.71 -18.61
CA ARG A 57 2.17 -2.33 -17.24
C ARG A 57 0.66 -2.44 -17.00
N ILE A 58 0.03 -3.42 -17.64
CA ILE A 58 -1.39 -3.68 -17.49
C ILE A 58 -1.57 -4.81 -16.47
N PRO A 59 -2.27 -4.57 -15.34
CA PRO A 59 -2.62 -5.61 -14.40
C PRO A 59 -3.44 -6.72 -15.07
N VAL A 60 -3.10 -7.97 -14.76
CA VAL A 60 -3.81 -9.15 -15.28
C VAL A 60 -4.49 -9.85 -14.12
N ILE A 61 -5.82 -9.96 -14.19
CA ILE A 61 -6.66 -10.64 -13.21
C ILE A 61 -7.22 -11.91 -13.84
N PHE A 62 -7.22 -13.01 -13.09
CA PHE A 62 -7.80 -14.26 -13.54
C PHE A 62 -9.11 -14.51 -12.81
N THR A 63 -10.12 -14.93 -13.55
CA THR A 63 -11.41 -15.38 -13.03
C THR A 63 -11.73 -16.76 -13.57
N ALA A 64 -12.38 -17.59 -12.77
CA ALA A 64 -12.74 -18.95 -13.10
C ALA A 64 -13.85 -18.98 -14.16
N ASP A 65 -14.84 -18.11 -14.04
CA ASP A 65 -16.03 -18.04 -14.87
C ASP A 65 -16.68 -16.66 -14.90
N ARG A 66 -17.79 -16.55 -15.65
CA ARG A 66 -18.58 -15.32 -15.81
C ARG A 66 -19.14 -14.76 -14.51
N SER A 67 -19.50 -15.63 -13.57
CA SER A 67 -20.04 -15.21 -12.27
C SER A 67 -18.95 -14.52 -11.46
N GLU A 68 -17.76 -15.10 -11.42
CA GLU A 68 -16.61 -14.47 -10.75
C GLU A 68 -16.17 -13.19 -11.45
N THR A 69 -16.16 -13.16 -12.80
CA THR A 69 -15.91 -11.94 -13.58
C THR A 69 -16.90 -10.82 -13.22
N ALA A 70 -18.20 -11.11 -13.18
CA ALA A 70 -19.23 -10.13 -12.84
C ALA A 70 -19.08 -9.62 -11.40
N GLN A 71 -18.80 -10.50 -10.44
CA GLN A 71 -18.55 -10.12 -9.04
C GLN A 71 -17.31 -9.22 -8.91
N PHE A 72 -16.22 -9.56 -9.60
CA PHE A 72 -15.01 -8.74 -9.62
C PHE A 72 -15.28 -7.34 -10.17
N LEU A 73 -15.99 -7.24 -11.30
CA LEU A 73 -16.37 -5.95 -11.90
C LEU A 73 -17.27 -5.13 -10.98
N ALA A 74 -18.24 -5.75 -10.31
CA ALA A 74 -19.10 -5.05 -9.34
C ALA A 74 -18.31 -4.48 -8.15
N ILE A 75 -17.33 -5.23 -7.63
CA ILE A 75 -16.43 -4.76 -6.58
C ILE A 75 -15.55 -3.62 -7.09
N LEU A 76 -15.03 -3.72 -8.30
CA LEU A 76 -14.18 -2.70 -8.91
C LEU A 76 -14.94 -1.38 -9.08
N ALA A 77 -16.13 -1.41 -9.67
CA ALA A 77 -16.98 -0.24 -9.85
C ALA A 77 -17.35 0.43 -8.52
N ARG A 78 -17.63 -0.37 -7.49
CA ARG A 78 -17.88 0.14 -6.14
C ARG A 78 -16.66 0.84 -5.54
N ARG A 79 -15.45 0.32 -5.80
CA ARG A 79 -14.19 0.91 -5.30
C ARG A 79 -13.79 2.17 -6.07
N GLU A 80 -14.08 2.24 -7.37
CA GLU A 80 -13.85 3.43 -8.17
C GLU A 80 -14.71 4.61 -7.68
N SER A 81 -15.93 4.32 -7.20
CA SER A 81 -16.84 5.32 -6.63
C SER A 81 -16.46 5.79 -5.20
N MET A 82 -15.42 5.22 -4.59
CA MET A 82 -14.96 5.58 -3.24
C MET A 82 -13.85 6.63 -3.33
N GLU A 83 -13.82 7.57 -2.37
CA GLU A 83 -12.68 8.48 -2.26
C GLU A 83 -11.39 7.68 -1.96
N LEU A 84 -10.25 8.13 -2.48
CA LEU A 84 -8.96 7.44 -2.37
C LEU A 84 -8.61 7.07 -0.91
N GLY A 85 -9.00 7.92 0.05
CA GLY A 85 -8.82 7.71 1.49
C GLY A 85 -9.62 6.52 2.05
N GLU A 86 -10.80 6.23 1.51
CA GLU A 86 -11.62 5.09 1.91
C GLU A 86 -11.07 3.78 1.35
N VAL A 87 -10.59 3.79 0.10
CA VAL A 87 -9.94 2.62 -0.55
C VAL A 87 -8.65 2.24 0.19
N MET A 88 -7.84 3.22 0.59
CA MET A 88 -6.60 2.99 1.33
C MET A 88 -6.82 2.58 2.80
N SER A 89 -7.97 2.92 3.40
CA SER A 89 -8.32 2.46 4.76
C SER A 89 -8.48 0.93 4.86
N VAL A 90 -8.69 0.23 3.74
CA VAL A 90 -8.81 -1.24 3.68
C VAL A 90 -7.44 -1.92 3.85
N PHE A 91 -6.36 -1.25 3.47
CA PHE A 91 -4.98 -1.69 3.71
C PHE A 91 -4.54 -1.39 5.15
N ASN A 92 -5.18 -2.03 6.13
CA ASN A 92 -4.57 -2.44 7.39
C ASN A 92 -3.45 -1.55 7.97
N LYS A 93 -3.72 -0.29 8.29
CA LYS A 93 -3.19 0.25 9.55
C LYS A 93 -4.00 -0.46 10.63
N LYS A 94 -3.55 -1.63 11.12
CA LYS A 94 -4.16 -2.40 12.25
C LYS A 94 -4.88 -1.40 13.14
N LYS A 95 -6.20 -1.28 13.23
CA LYS A 95 -6.78 -0.24 14.11
C LYS A 95 -6.19 -0.48 15.51
N ALA A 96 -5.48 0.51 16.07
CA ALA A 96 -4.98 0.40 17.43
C ALA A 96 -6.20 0.15 18.32
N ARG A 97 -6.28 -1.05 18.90
CA ARG A 97 -7.47 -1.59 19.55
C ARG A 97 -7.64 -0.99 20.94
N THR A 98 -6.54 -0.57 21.56
CA THR A 98 -6.53 0.06 22.88
C THR A 98 -6.04 1.51 22.81
N LYS A 99 -6.34 2.30 23.87
CA LYS A 99 -5.85 3.69 23.98
C LYS A 99 -4.31 3.71 24.03
N GLU A 100 -3.73 2.74 24.69
CA GLU A 100 -2.28 2.56 24.85
C GLU A 100 -1.61 2.29 23.50
N GLU A 101 -2.20 1.42 22.66
CA GLU A 101 -1.68 1.17 21.31
C GLU A 101 -1.75 2.41 20.42
N LYS A 102 -2.77 3.26 20.58
CA LYS A 102 -2.89 4.53 19.84
C LYS A 102 -1.76 5.47 20.25
N LEU A 103 -1.53 5.63 21.55
CA LEU A 103 -0.46 6.47 22.09
C LEU A 103 0.91 5.95 21.66
N LEU A 104 1.15 4.64 21.75
CA LEU A 104 2.42 4.02 21.35
C LEU A 104 2.76 4.35 19.89
N ARG A 105 1.80 4.27 18.98
CA ARG A 105 2.05 4.58 17.57
C ARG A 105 2.39 6.02 17.29
N VAL A 106 1.72 6.95 17.97
CA VAL A 106 2.05 8.37 17.84
C VAL A 106 3.48 8.59 18.30
N VAL A 107 3.87 8.01 19.44
CA VAL A 107 5.23 8.14 19.96
C VAL A 107 6.27 7.39 19.10
N GLU A 108 5.94 6.25 18.50
CA GLU A 108 6.80 5.51 17.56
C GLU A 108 6.99 6.25 16.23
N SER A 109 6.11 7.18 15.86
CA SER A 109 6.30 8.02 14.67
C SER A 109 7.28 9.17 14.89
N LEU A 110 7.74 9.39 16.13
CA LEU A 110 8.73 10.42 16.44
C LEU A 110 10.14 10.02 15.96
N PRO A 111 10.98 11.01 15.59
CA PRO A 111 12.32 10.74 15.08
C PRO A 111 13.18 9.95 16.09
N ASP A 112 13.81 8.88 15.61
CA ASP A 112 14.68 7.97 16.39
C ASP A 112 14.01 7.28 17.59
N VAL A 113 12.67 7.17 17.58
CA VAL A 113 11.89 6.51 18.64
C VAL A 113 11.31 5.18 18.15
N GLY A 114 11.92 4.07 18.56
CA GLY A 114 11.37 2.72 18.33
C GLY A 114 10.44 2.23 19.45
N PRO A 115 9.84 1.02 19.31
CA PRO A 115 8.82 0.49 20.23
C PRO A 115 9.24 0.37 21.71
N LYS A 116 10.53 0.13 21.96
CA LYS A 116 11.07 0.09 23.33
C LYS A 116 11.09 1.49 23.95
N ARG A 117 11.58 2.47 23.20
CA ARG A 117 11.70 3.87 23.65
C ARG A 117 10.34 4.53 23.79
N ALA A 118 9.40 4.26 22.88
CA ALA A 118 8.05 4.76 22.99
C ALA A 118 7.38 4.37 24.31
N ARG A 119 7.60 3.13 24.77
CA ARG A 119 7.13 2.68 26.09
C ARG A 119 7.80 3.41 27.24
N GLU A 120 9.11 3.61 27.18
CA GLU A 120 9.83 4.35 28.24
C GLU A 120 9.39 5.82 28.31
N LEU A 121 9.18 6.48 27.17
CA LEU A 121 8.64 7.84 27.10
C LEU A 121 7.22 7.90 27.70
N LEU A 122 6.33 7.01 27.27
CA LEU A 122 4.96 6.99 27.80
C LEU A 122 4.91 6.65 29.29
N ARG A 123 5.81 5.78 29.78
CA ARG A 123 5.95 5.49 31.21
C ARG A 123 6.43 6.70 32.00
N LYS A 124 7.43 7.44 31.49
CA LYS A 124 7.99 8.61 32.16
C LYS A 124 7.00 9.78 32.20
N PHE A 125 6.39 10.10 31.06
CA PHE A 125 5.60 11.33 30.89
C PHE A 125 4.09 11.13 31.08
N GLY A 126 3.58 9.90 30.94
CA GLY A 126 2.17 9.54 31.19
C GLY A 126 1.17 10.06 30.16
N SER A 127 1.52 11.07 29.35
CA SER A 127 0.68 11.61 28.29
C SER A 127 1.50 12.22 27.16
N LEU A 128 0.91 12.35 25.97
CA LEU A 128 1.53 13.06 24.85
C LEU A 128 1.78 14.53 25.17
N ARG A 129 0.85 15.18 25.89
CA ARG A 129 1.00 16.58 26.30
C ARG A 129 2.28 16.78 27.13
N ASN A 130 2.50 15.93 28.13
CA ASN A 130 3.68 16.01 28.98
C ASN A 130 4.96 15.69 28.19
N LEU A 131 4.90 14.71 27.28
CA LEU A 131 6.03 14.38 26.41
C LEU A 131 6.42 15.57 25.51
N PHE A 132 5.45 16.21 24.85
CA PHE A 132 5.72 17.34 23.95
C PHE A 132 6.19 18.61 24.69
N ASN A 133 5.87 18.73 25.98
CA ASN A 133 6.34 19.82 26.85
C ASN A 133 7.59 19.47 27.66
N ALA A 134 8.19 18.29 27.45
CA ALA A 134 9.35 17.86 28.20
C ALA A 134 10.56 18.77 27.97
N SER A 135 11.31 19.02 29.03
CA SER A 135 12.62 19.68 28.99
C SER A 135 13.71 18.74 28.48
N TYR A 136 14.88 19.31 28.16
CA TYR A 136 16.04 18.55 27.72
C TYR A 136 16.51 17.55 28.78
N GLU A 137 16.54 18.02 30.02
CA GLU A 137 16.97 17.28 31.20
C GLU A 137 16.01 16.11 31.48
N GLU A 138 14.71 16.33 31.32
CA GLU A 138 13.71 15.26 31.48
C GLU A 138 13.84 14.19 30.41
N LEU A 139 14.08 14.57 29.15
CA LEU A 139 14.30 13.61 28.06
C LEU A 139 15.59 12.81 28.23
N LEU A 140 16.67 13.45 28.71
CA LEU A 140 17.92 12.78 29.07
C LEU A 140 17.74 11.75 30.20
N SER A 141 16.81 12.00 31.13
CA SER A 141 16.52 11.07 32.23
C SER A 141 15.82 9.79 31.79
N VAL A 142 15.36 9.69 30.53
CA VAL A 142 14.66 8.51 30.01
C VAL A 142 15.66 7.42 29.66
N PRO A 143 15.50 6.18 30.15
CA PRO A 143 16.40 5.07 29.84
C PRO A 143 16.56 4.87 28.32
N GLY A 144 17.81 4.93 27.85
CA GLY A 144 18.11 4.78 26.43
C GLY A 144 17.77 6.01 25.59
N PHE A 145 17.67 7.20 26.19
CA PHE A 145 17.85 8.51 25.56
C PHE A 145 19.20 9.09 25.96
N GLY A 146 19.92 9.63 24.98
CA GLY A 146 21.17 10.37 25.20
C GLY A 146 21.09 11.70 24.48
N GLU A 147 22.10 12.55 24.66
CA GLU A 147 22.11 13.95 24.21
C GLU A 147 21.62 14.14 22.78
N GLY A 148 22.23 13.44 21.82
CA GLY A 148 21.85 13.57 20.41
C GLY A 148 20.37 13.24 20.12
N ARG A 149 19.79 12.26 20.82
CA ARG A 149 18.37 11.89 20.63
C ARG A 149 17.44 12.86 21.33
N ALA A 150 17.78 13.29 22.53
CA ALA A 150 17.00 14.27 23.28
C ALA A 150 16.96 15.62 22.53
N LEU A 151 18.11 16.08 22.02
CA LEU A 151 18.20 17.29 21.19
C LEU A 151 17.37 17.17 19.90
N LYS A 152 17.46 16.04 19.20
CA LYS A 152 16.70 15.83 17.96
C LYS A 152 15.19 15.83 18.21
N LEU A 153 14.74 15.20 19.28
CA LEU A 153 13.31 15.18 19.66
C LEU A 153 12.82 16.59 20.04
N LEU A 154 13.60 17.33 20.82
CA LEU A 154 13.28 18.73 21.17
C LEU A 154 13.22 19.64 19.96
N LYS A 155 14.20 19.50 19.04
CA LYS A 155 14.21 20.26 17.81
C LYS A 155 12.92 19.99 17.02
N PHE A 156 12.56 18.73 16.86
CA PHE A 156 11.34 18.32 16.16
C PHE A 156 10.07 18.89 16.82
N PHE A 157 9.98 18.96 18.15
CA PHE A 157 8.82 19.52 18.84
C PHE A 157 8.70 21.05 18.71
N ARG A 158 9.79 21.73 18.38
CA ARG A 158 9.88 23.20 18.31
C ARG A 158 10.07 23.71 16.88
N GLU A 159 10.00 22.81 15.90
CA GLU A 159 10.16 23.15 14.50
C GLU A 159 8.90 23.88 14.02
N GLU A 160 9.06 25.13 13.60
CA GLU A 160 7.99 25.91 13.00
C GLU A 160 7.82 25.48 11.54
N THR A 161 6.59 25.26 11.10
CA THR A 161 6.31 24.90 9.70
C THR A 161 6.28 26.16 8.86
N GLU A 162 7.12 26.23 7.82
CA GLU A 162 6.90 27.12 6.70
C GLU A 162 5.72 26.55 5.88
N GLU A 163 4.68 27.37 5.67
CA GLU A 163 3.39 27.11 5.00
C GLU A 163 3.21 25.72 4.35
N ILE A 164 2.36 24.88 4.98
CA ILE A 164 1.86 23.59 4.44
C ILE A 164 0.54 23.81 3.70
#